data_AF-A0A8J2Z609-F1
#
_entry.id   AF-A0A8J2Z609-F1
#
_cell.length_a   1.000
_cell.length_b   1.000
_cell.length_c   1.000
_cell.angle_alpha   90.00
_cell.angle_beta   90.00
_cell.angle_gamma   90.00
#
_symmetry.space_group_name_H-M   'P 1'
#
loop_
_entity.id
_entity.type
_entity.pdbx_description
1 polymer ?
#
loop_
_entity_poly.entity_id
_entity_poly.type
_entity_poly.pdbx_seq_one_letter_code
_entity_poly.pdbx_strand_id
1 'polypeptide(L)'
;MSLKRLFPIILLIIGLIIFFALGGEHYLSLETLAMHYQNLQAFTQQYYFLSVLIFMLSYIIIVSFSIPGATIMTLLGGFLFGVFFGGIWTILAATIGATITYLAVRMAFAESLKHKASGSIAKMRDGFQQNEFNYLLFLRLLPIFPFFIINIAGGVLGVSLRHFFIIPQEI
;
A
#
# COMPACT_ATOMS: atom_id res chain seq x y z
N MET A 1 -24.80 -3.95 -8.62
CA MET A 1 -23.84 -3.05 -7.93
C MET A 1 -24.01 -1.65 -8.51
N SER A 2 -24.13 -0.61 -7.67
CA SER A 2 -24.23 0.78 -8.14
C SER A 2 -22.88 1.27 -8.70
N LEU A 3 -22.90 1.90 -9.88
CA LEU A 3 -21.70 2.37 -10.62
C LEU A 3 -20.78 3.28 -9.77
N LYS A 4 -21.37 4.03 -8.83
CA LYS A 4 -20.63 4.93 -7.91
C LYS A 4 -19.71 4.20 -6.93
N ARG A 5 -19.94 2.91 -6.66
CA ARG A 5 -19.14 2.10 -5.72
C ARG A 5 -17.97 1.38 -6.36
N LEU A 6 -18.01 1.16 -7.68
CA LEU A 6 -16.89 0.63 -8.44
C LEU A 6 -15.87 1.72 -8.79
N PHE A 7 -16.26 2.99 -8.71
CA PHE A 7 -15.42 4.15 -8.98
C PHE A 7 -14.01 4.09 -8.35
N PRO A 8 -13.83 3.81 -7.03
CA PRO A 8 -12.49 3.75 -6.45
C PRO A 8 -11.65 2.59 -7.00
N ILE A 9 -12.25 1.42 -7.27
CA ILE A 9 -11.51 0.29 -7.87
C ILE A 9 -11.13 0.61 -9.31
N ILE A 10 -12.05 1.17 -10.09
CA ILE A 10 -11.81 1.59 -11.47
C ILE A 10 -10.69 2.63 -11.51
N LEU A 11 -10.69 3.60 -10.58
CA LEU A 11 -9.62 4.58 -10.45
C LEU A 11 -8.27 3.89 -10.21
N LEU A 12 -8.21 2.94 -9.28
CA LEU A 12 -6.98 2.16 -8.99
C LEU A 12 -6.51 1.38 -10.22
N ILE A 13 -7.41 0.72 -10.94
CA ILE A 13 -7.05 -0.04 -12.15
C ILE A 13 -6.56 0.89 -13.26
N ILE A 14 -7.23 2.04 -13.47
CA ILE A 14 -6.83 3.02 -14.48
C ILE A 14 -5.43 3.58 -14.16
N GLY A 15 -5.17 3.96 -12.90
CA GLY A 15 -3.85 4.46 -12.54
C GLY A 15 -2.74 3.42 -12.71
N LEU A 16 -3.03 2.14 -12.42
CA LEU A 16 -2.09 1.04 -12.67
C LEU A 16 -1.82 0.86 -14.18
N ILE A 17 -2.85 0.93 -15.03
CA ILE A 17 -2.70 0.85 -16.49
C ILE A 17 -1.88 2.03 -17.01
N ILE A 18 -2.16 3.26 -16.56
CA ILE A 18 -1.41 4.45 -16.95
C ILE A 18 0.06 4.33 -16.55
N PHE A 19 0.35 3.81 -15.35
CA PHE A 19 1.71 3.60 -14.87
C PHE A 19 2.52 2.70 -15.83
N PHE A 20 1.99 1.53 -16.18
CA PHE A 20 2.66 0.62 -17.13
C PHE A 20 2.69 1.16 -18.56
N ALA A 21 1.63 1.85 -19.00
CA ALA A 21 1.59 2.45 -20.34
C ALA A 21 2.62 3.56 -20.54
N LEU A 22 2.98 4.27 -19.47
CA LEU A 22 4.02 5.31 -19.45
C LEU A 22 5.43 4.76 -19.20
N GLY A 23 5.60 3.45 -19.06
CA GLY A 23 6.88 2.81 -18.79
C GLY A 23 7.38 3.03 -17.35
N GLY A 24 6.47 3.22 -16.39
CA GLY A 24 6.79 3.49 -14.99
C GLY A 24 7.73 2.45 -14.35
N GLU A 25 7.69 1.22 -14.83
CA GLU A 25 8.57 0.12 -14.44
C GLU A 25 10.06 0.39 -14.73
N HIS A 26 10.37 1.15 -15.79
CA HIS A 26 11.73 1.55 -16.10
C HIS A 26 12.24 2.60 -15.11
N TYR A 27 11.37 3.54 -14.71
CA TYR A 27 11.70 4.57 -13.73
C TYR A 27 11.85 4.04 -12.31
N LEU A 28 11.08 3.00 -11.94
CA LEU A 28 11.19 2.29 -10.67
C LEU A 28 12.19 1.12 -10.72
N SER A 29 13.20 1.18 -11.58
CA SER A 29 14.28 0.20 -11.61
C SER A 29 15.45 0.62 -10.73
N LEU A 30 16.14 -0.35 -10.11
CA LEU A 30 17.35 -0.09 -9.31
C LEU A 30 18.44 0.59 -10.14
N GLU A 31 18.57 0.21 -11.41
CA GLU A 31 19.55 0.76 -12.35
C GLU A 31 19.29 2.24 -12.63
N THR A 32 18.05 2.63 -12.92
CA THR A 32 17.68 4.03 -13.17
C THR A 32 17.85 4.88 -11.92
N LEU A 33 17.46 4.36 -10.76
CA LEU A 33 17.67 5.04 -9.48
C LEU A 33 19.16 5.23 -9.17
N ALA A 34 19.98 4.20 -9.38
CA ALA A 34 21.43 4.28 -9.18
C ALA A 34 22.07 5.30 -10.13
N MET A 35 21.65 5.33 -11.39
CA MET A 35 22.14 6.27 -12.40
C MET A 35 21.82 7.73 -12.05
N HIS A 36 20.64 8.00 -11.48
CA HIS A 36 20.20 9.36 -11.12
C HIS A 36 20.44 9.69 -9.64
N TYR A 37 21.06 8.81 -8.88
CA TYR A 37 21.21 8.94 -7.43
C TYR A 37 21.89 10.25 -7.03
N GLN A 38 22.98 10.64 -7.71
CA GLN A 38 23.68 11.89 -7.41
C GLN A 38 22.79 13.12 -7.59
N ASN A 39 21.95 13.13 -8.62
CA ASN A 39 21.02 14.24 -8.87
C ASN A 39 19.90 14.28 -7.82
N LEU A 40 19.36 13.11 -7.44
CA LEU A 40 18.35 13.00 -6.39
C LEU A 40 18.91 13.42 -5.02
N GLN A 41 20.16 13.05 -4.74
CA GLN A 41 20.84 13.42 -3.50
C GLN A 41 21.09 14.93 -3.45
N ALA A 42 21.60 15.54 -4.53
CA ALA A 42 21.80 16.98 -4.63
C ALA A 42 20.48 17.75 -4.45
N PHE A 43 19.41 17.31 -5.12
CA PHE A 43 18.07 17.90 -4.96
C PHE A 43 17.56 17.77 -3.52
N THR A 44 17.78 16.62 -2.87
CA THR A 44 17.37 16.39 -1.48
C THR A 44 18.15 17.23 -0.48
N GLN A 45 19.44 17.47 -0.72
CA GLN A 45 20.23 18.38 0.09
C GLN A 45 19.77 19.84 -0.06
N GLN A 46 19.36 20.23 -1.27
CA GLN A 46 18.88 21.59 -1.54
C GLN A 46 17.44 21.83 -1.04
N TYR A 47 16.57 20.83 -1.15
CA TYR A 47 15.13 20.96 -0.87
C TYR A 47 14.57 19.78 -0.05
N TYR A 48 15.14 19.55 1.14
CA TYR A 48 14.83 18.39 1.98
C TYR A 48 13.32 18.14 2.20
N PHE A 49 12.57 19.15 2.66
CA PHE A 49 11.14 19.00 2.94
C PHE A 49 10.31 18.70 1.69
N LEU A 50 10.68 19.30 0.56
CA LEU A 50 10.01 19.05 -0.72
C LEU A 50 10.29 17.62 -1.20
N SER A 51 11.53 17.15 -1.07
CA SER A 51 11.89 15.76 -1.37
C SER A 51 11.13 14.77 -0.50
N VAL A 52 10.98 15.02 0.80
CA VAL A 52 10.18 14.17 1.69
C VAL A 52 8.72 14.14 1.24
N LEU A 53 8.14 15.29 0.90
CA LEU A 53 6.75 15.36 0.44
C LEU A 53 6.56 14.59 -0.87
N ILE A 54 7.43 14.80 -1.87
CA ILE A 54 7.39 14.09 -3.15
C ILE A 54 7.56 12.58 -2.92
N PHE A 55 8.52 12.18 -2.10
CA PHE A 55 8.75 10.79 -1.74
C PHE A 55 7.51 10.14 -1.13
N MET A 56 6.92 10.75 -0.10
CA MET A 56 5.74 10.22 0.57
C MET A 56 4.54 10.13 -0.38
N LEU A 57 4.29 11.15 -1.21
CA LEU A 57 3.19 11.12 -2.17
C LEU A 57 3.37 10.01 -3.21
N SER A 58 4.57 9.87 -3.77
CA SER A 58 4.88 8.78 -4.70
C SER A 58 4.72 7.41 -4.05
N TYR A 59 5.18 7.25 -2.80
CA TYR A 59 5.05 6.00 -2.06
C TYR A 59 3.59 5.66 -1.75
N ILE A 60 2.79 6.65 -1.33
CA ILE A 60 1.34 6.51 -1.11
C ILE A 60 0.67 6.04 -2.40
N ILE A 61 1.02 6.60 -3.55
CA ILE A 61 0.46 6.18 -4.85
C ILE A 61 0.85 4.73 -5.13
N ILE A 62 2.14 4.38 -5.04
CA ILE A 62 2.61 3.01 -5.31
C ILE A 62 1.86 2.00 -4.45
N VAL A 63 1.73 2.27 -3.15
CA VAL A 63 0.99 1.40 -2.22
C VAL A 63 -0.50 1.38 -2.53
N SER A 64 -1.12 2.55 -2.71
CA SER A 64 -2.57 2.67 -2.91
C SER A 64 -3.02 1.88 -4.15
N PHE A 65 -2.24 1.99 -5.22
CA PHE A 65 -2.45 1.36 -6.52
C PHE A 65 -1.87 -0.06 -6.60
N SER A 66 -1.28 -0.57 -5.51
CA SER A 66 -0.69 -1.92 -5.46
C SER A 66 0.39 -2.15 -6.53
N ILE A 67 1.11 -1.08 -6.88
CA ILE A 67 2.15 -1.09 -7.91
C ILE A 67 3.37 -1.87 -7.38
N PRO A 68 3.90 -2.84 -8.13
CA PRO A 68 5.16 -3.50 -7.78
C PRO A 68 6.32 -2.48 -7.91
N GLY A 69 7.07 -2.28 -6.83
CA GLY A 69 8.13 -1.26 -6.78
C GLY A 69 8.33 -0.60 -5.41
N ALA A 70 7.43 -0.86 -4.45
CA ALA A 70 7.52 -0.37 -3.07
C ALA A 70 8.89 -0.64 -2.43
N THR A 71 9.43 -1.85 -2.56
CA THR A 71 10.75 -2.22 -2.03
C THR A 71 11.88 -1.33 -2.58
N ILE A 72 11.86 -1.02 -3.87
CA ILE A 72 12.87 -0.17 -4.52
C ILE A 72 12.76 1.26 -3.97
N MET A 73 11.53 1.75 -3.77
CA MET A 73 11.30 3.05 -3.13
C MET A 73 11.71 3.06 -1.65
N THR A 74 11.50 1.99 -0.89
CA THR A 74 11.97 1.90 0.50
C THR A 74 13.48 2.03 0.57
N LEU A 75 14.20 1.35 -0.32
CA LEU A 75 15.66 1.48 -0.44
C LEU A 75 16.07 2.90 -0.81
N LEU A 76 15.38 3.52 -1.77
CA LEU A 76 15.62 4.92 -2.15
C LEU A 76 15.44 5.87 -0.97
N GLY A 77 14.38 5.70 -0.19
CA GLY A 77 14.12 6.50 1.01
C GLY A 77 15.25 6.38 2.03
N GLY A 78 15.76 5.16 2.24
CA GLY A 78 16.93 4.90 3.08
C GLY A 78 18.20 5.58 2.58
N PHE A 79 18.42 5.61 1.27
CA PHE A 79 19.58 6.28 0.68
C PHE A 79 19.47 7.82 0.68
N LEU A 80 18.28 8.38 0.45
CA LEU A 80 18.08 9.83 0.36
C LEU A 80 17.98 10.51 1.74
N PHE A 81 17.31 9.87 2.69
CA PHE A 81 16.99 10.47 4.00
C PHE A 81 17.72 9.80 5.17
N GLY A 82 18.50 8.76 4.90
CA GLY A 82 19.12 7.90 5.91
C GLY A 82 18.15 6.84 6.44
N VAL A 83 18.70 5.79 7.05
CA VAL A 83 17.91 4.63 7.52
C VAL A 83 16.81 5.03 8.50
N PHE A 84 17.10 5.93 9.43
CA PHE A 84 16.14 6.33 10.47
C PHE A 84 14.98 7.16 9.91
N PHE A 85 15.27 8.31 9.28
CA PHE A 85 14.22 9.18 8.74
C PHE A 85 13.56 8.58 7.50
N GLY A 86 14.32 7.93 6.62
CA GLY A 86 13.79 7.17 5.49
C GLY A 86 12.79 6.11 5.95
N GLY A 87 13.12 5.34 6.99
CA GLY A 87 12.21 4.37 7.58
C GLY A 87 10.92 5.02 8.11
N ILE A 88 11.03 6.13 8.85
CA ILE A 88 9.85 6.87 9.36
C ILE A 88 8.94 7.31 8.22
N TRP A 89 9.49 7.95 7.17
CA TRP A 89 8.69 8.44 6.04
C TRP A 89 8.05 7.29 5.26
N THR A 90 8.78 6.20 5.05
CA THR A 90 8.25 4.98 4.41
C THR A 90 7.09 4.40 5.21
N ILE A 91 7.23 4.21 6.52
CA ILE A 91 6.17 3.63 7.37
C ILE A 91 4.92 4.52 7.35
N LEU A 92 5.08 5.84 7.46
CA LEU A 92 3.96 6.78 7.41
C LEU A 92 3.25 6.72 6.05
N ALA A 93 4.00 6.78 4.96
CA ALA A 93 3.45 6.73 3.61
C ALA A 93 2.78 5.37 3.30
N ALA A 94 3.40 4.26 3.71
CA ALA A 94 2.84 2.92 3.59
C ALA A 94 1.52 2.79 4.36
N THR A 95 1.45 3.32 5.58
CA THR A 95 0.24 3.31 6.41
C THR A 95 -0.90 4.10 5.77
N ILE A 96 -0.60 5.28 5.22
CA ILE A 96 -1.59 6.10 4.52
C ILE A 96 -2.09 5.38 3.27
N GLY A 97 -1.18 4.91 2.40
CA GLY A 97 -1.55 4.22 1.17
C GLY A 97 -2.36 2.94 1.42
N ALA A 98 -1.94 2.14 2.40
CA ALA A 98 -2.64 0.92 2.78
C ALA A 98 -4.06 1.23 3.29
N THR A 99 -4.22 2.32 4.05
CA THR A 99 -5.53 2.77 4.53
C THR A 99 -6.43 3.18 3.37
N ILE A 100 -5.89 3.86 2.36
CA ILE A 100 -6.64 4.24 1.14
C ILE A 100 -7.12 2.99 0.40
N THR A 101 -6.24 2.02 0.13
CA THR A 101 -6.61 0.76 -0.53
C THR A 101 -7.66 -0.01 0.28
N TYR A 102 -7.45 -0.14 1.59
CA TYR A 102 -8.37 -0.80 2.50
C TYR A 102 -9.77 -0.17 2.44
N LEU A 103 -9.86 1.17 2.50
CA LEU A 103 -11.13 1.89 2.43
C LEU A 103 -11.80 1.72 1.07
N ALA A 104 -11.04 1.83 -0.02
CA ALA A 104 -11.53 1.63 -1.38
C ALA A 104 -12.15 0.24 -1.57
N VAL A 105 -11.44 -0.80 -1.11
CA VAL A 105 -11.91 -2.19 -1.16
C VAL A 105 -13.13 -2.38 -0.27
N ARG A 106 -13.09 -1.91 0.98
CA ARG A 106 -14.22 -2.05 1.91
C ARG A 106 -15.48 -1.39 1.37
N MET A 107 -15.38 -0.20 0.79
CA MET A 107 -16.52 0.50 0.19
C MET A 107 -17.08 -0.24 -1.03
N ALA A 108 -16.21 -0.79 -1.89
CA ALA A 108 -16.63 -1.50 -3.08
C ALA A 108 -17.30 -2.86 -2.75
N PHE A 109 -16.83 -3.56 -1.72
CA PHE A 109 -17.32 -4.89 -1.32
C PHE A 109 -18.35 -4.87 -0.18
N ALA A 110 -18.68 -3.68 0.37
CA ALA A 110 -19.55 -3.52 1.53
C ALA A 110 -20.90 -4.26 1.45
N GLU A 111 -21.49 -4.41 0.26
CA GLU A 111 -22.77 -5.11 0.11
C GLU A 111 -22.66 -6.58 -0.27
N SER A 112 -21.61 -6.98 -1.00
CA SER A 112 -21.29 -8.40 -1.15
C SER A 112 -21.00 -9.03 0.21
N LEU A 113 -20.37 -8.30 1.13
CA LEU A 113 -20.15 -8.69 2.52
C LEU A 113 -21.45 -8.80 3.34
N LYS A 114 -22.44 -7.95 3.07
CA LYS A 114 -23.74 -7.97 3.76
C LYS A 114 -24.68 -9.05 3.22
N HIS A 115 -24.66 -9.33 1.93
CA HIS A 115 -25.65 -10.20 1.27
C HIS A 115 -25.13 -11.58 0.82
N LYS A 116 -23.81 -11.85 0.84
CA LYS A 116 -23.23 -13.10 0.29
C LYS A 116 -22.27 -13.87 1.20
N ALA A 117 -22.14 -13.51 2.48
CA ALA A 117 -21.40 -14.36 3.42
C ALA A 117 -22.25 -15.58 3.80
N SER A 118 -22.29 -16.60 2.93
CA SER A 118 -22.82 -17.92 3.24
C SER A 118 -21.74 -18.99 2.98
N GLY A 119 -21.69 -20.03 3.81
CA GLY A 119 -20.69 -21.10 3.72
C GLY A 119 -19.31 -20.71 4.27
N SER A 120 -18.24 -21.13 3.58
CA SER A 120 -16.85 -21.01 4.08
C SER A 120 -16.40 -19.57 4.32
N ILE A 121 -16.90 -18.59 3.55
CA ILE A 121 -16.57 -17.16 3.71
C ILE A 121 -17.13 -16.60 5.02
N ALA A 122 -18.33 -17.05 5.45
CA ALA A 122 -18.90 -16.64 6.73
C ALA A 122 -18.08 -17.21 7.91
N LYS A 123 -17.70 -18.49 7.85
CA LYS A 123 -16.84 -19.11 8.86
C LYS A 123 -15.45 -18.46 8.93
N MET A 124 -14.88 -18.12 7.77
CA MET A 124 -13.60 -17.42 7.70
C MET A 124 -13.72 -16.02 8.31
N ARG A 125 -14.77 -15.26 7.97
CA ARG A 125 -15.05 -13.94 8.55
C ARG A 125 -15.23 -14.00 10.06
N ASP A 126 -16.02 -14.96 10.56
CA ASP A 126 -16.32 -15.08 11.98
C ASP A 126 -15.07 -15.51 12.78
N GLY A 127 -14.24 -16.41 12.23
CA GLY A 127 -12.95 -16.77 12.80
C GLY A 127 -11.92 -15.63 12.75
N PHE A 128 -11.96 -14.82 11.68
CA PHE A 128 -11.12 -13.62 11.56
C PHE A 128 -11.55 -12.56 12.57
N GLN A 129 -12.85 -12.31 12.75
CA GLN A 129 -13.39 -11.32 13.69
C GLN A 129 -13.02 -11.61 15.15
N GLN A 130 -12.89 -12.88 15.54
CA GLN A 130 -12.48 -13.26 16.89
C GLN A 130 -10.99 -12.97 17.19
N ASN A 131 -10.14 -12.89 16.16
CA ASN A 131 -8.69 -12.76 16.30
C ASN A 131 -8.05 -11.90 15.19
N GLU A 132 -8.71 -10.80 14.80
CA GLU A 132 -8.34 -9.98 13.62
C GLU A 132 -6.88 -9.53 13.68
N PHE A 133 -6.45 -9.13 14.88
CA PHE A 133 -5.09 -8.68 15.15
C PHE A 133 -4.05 -9.79 14.92
N ASN A 134 -4.28 -10.98 15.49
CA ASN A 134 -3.35 -12.10 15.39
C ASN A 134 -3.25 -12.63 13.96
N TYR A 135 -4.37 -12.66 13.22
CA TYR A 135 -4.37 -13.06 11.82
C TYR A 135 -3.63 -12.05 10.93
N LEU A 136 -3.89 -10.74 11.09
CA LEU A 136 -3.16 -9.71 10.34
C LEU A 136 -1.67 -9.71 10.68
N LEU A 137 -1.33 -9.86 11.96
CA LEU A 137 0.06 -9.93 12.40
C LEU A 137 0.76 -11.15 11.79
N PHE A 138 0.11 -12.32 11.80
CA PHE A 138 0.64 -13.53 11.18
C PHE A 138 0.84 -13.39 9.67
N LEU A 139 -0.14 -12.80 8.97
CA LEU A 139 -0.04 -12.54 7.52
C LEU A 139 1.09 -11.57 7.18
N ARG A 140 1.39 -10.60 8.06
CA ARG A 140 2.48 -9.64 7.84
C ARG A 140 3.85 -10.19 8.23
N LEU A 141 3.92 -11.00 9.28
CA LEU A 141 5.17 -11.66 9.72
C LEU A 141 5.65 -12.71 8.70
N LEU A 142 4.76 -13.29 7.92
CA LEU A 142 5.11 -14.20 6.83
C LEU A 142 5.36 -13.39 5.54
N PRO A 143 6.62 -13.24 5.09
CA PRO A 143 6.96 -12.46 3.88
C PRO A 143 6.52 -13.14 2.57
N ILE A 144 5.67 -14.17 2.67
CA ILE A 144 5.20 -15.00 1.56
C ILE A 144 4.11 -14.26 0.78
N PHE A 145 3.34 -13.40 1.46
CA PHE A 145 2.24 -12.67 0.83
C PHE A 145 2.66 -11.24 0.49
N PRO A 146 2.50 -10.81 -0.78
CA PRO A 146 2.68 -9.42 -1.15
C PRO A 146 1.80 -8.49 -0.32
N PHE A 147 2.37 -7.35 0.08
CA PHE A 147 1.73 -6.36 0.93
C PHE A 147 0.32 -5.95 0.46
N PHE A 148 0.15 -5.77 -0.84
CA PHE A 148 -1.14 -5.40 -1.42
C PHE A 148 -2.22 -6.48 -1.25
N ILE A 149 -1.85 -7.76 -1.26
CA ILE A 149 -2.79 -8.87 -1.06
C ILE A 149 -3.34 -8.81 0.37
N ILE A 150 -2.49 -8.52 1.35
CA ILE A 150 -2.88 -8.38 2.76
C ILE A 150 -3.86 -7.22 2.94
N ASN A 151 -3.63 -6.09 2.27
CA ASN A 151 -4.50 -4.91 2.33
C ASN A 151 -5.88 -5.17 1.70
N ILE A 152 -5.90 -5.80 0.53
CA ILE A 152 -7.15 -6.20 -0.14
C ILE A 152 -7.90 -7.22 0.71
N ALA A 153 -7.20 -8.24 1.22
CA ALA A 153 -7.80 -9.25 2.10
C ALA A 153 -8.39 -8.62 3.37
N GLY A 154 -7.68 -7.70 4.02
CA GLY A 154 -8.19 -6.97 5.19
C GLY A 154 -9.46 -6.15 4.87
N GLY A 155 -9.49 -5.49 3.71
CA GLY A 155 -10.65 -4.73 3.24
C GLY A 155 -11.86 -5.62 2.92
N VAL A 156 -11.63 -6.77 2.28
CA VAL A 156 -12.67 -7.76 1.95
C VAL A 156 -13.16 -8.49 3.19
N LEU A 157 -12.30 -8.83 4.14
CA LEU A 157 -12.69 -9.56 5.36
C LEU A 157 -13.32 -8.66 6.42
N GLY A 158 -13.28 -7.34 6.24
CA GLY A 158 -13.95 -6.37 7.09
C GLY A 158 -13.25 -6.12 8.42
N VAL A 159 -11.92 -6.27 8.45
CA VAL A 159 -11.10 -6.02 9.65
C VAL A 159 -11.31 -4.61 10.17
N SER A 160 -11.39 -4.42 11.48
CA SER A 160 -11.53 -3.08 12.05
C SER A 160 -10.32 -2.18 11.74
N LEU A 161 -10.63 -0.94 11.34
CA LEU A 161 -9.67 0.07 10.87
C LEU A 161 -8.57 0.36 11.92
N ARG A 162 -8.92 0.23 13.20
CA ARG A 162 -8.01 0.42 14.33
C ARG A 162 -6.91 -0.63 14.37
N HIS A 163 -7.23 -1.91 14.19
CA HIS A 163 -6.21 -2.97 14.15
C HIS A 163 -5.38 -2.92 12.87
N PHE A 164 -6.00 -2.53 11.74
CA PHE A 164 -5.29 -2.37 10.47
C PHE A 164 -4.23 -1.26 10.52
N PHE A 165 -4.52 -0.15 11.20
CA PHE A 165 -3.64 1.01 11.33
C PHE A 165 -2.51 0.81 12.36
N ILE A 166 -2.77 0.10 13.47
CA ILE A 166 -1.79 -0.09 14.57
C ILE A 166 -0.67 -1.04 14.18
N ILE A 167 -0.97 -2.08 13.40
CA ILE A 167 0.07 -3.03 13.00
C ILE A 167 0.97 -2.30 11.96
N PRO A 168 2.31 -2.37 12.11
CA PRO A 168 3.24 -1.83 11.12
C PRO A 168 2.99 -2.45 9.74
N GLN A 169 3.01 -1.62 8.72
CA GLN A 169 2.80 -2.05 7.33
C GLN A 169 4.09 -2.62 6.71
N GLU A 170 5.24 -2.27 7.26
CA GLU A 170 6.55 -2.81 6.90
C GLU A 170 7.19 -3.41 8.16
N ILE A 171 7.83 -4.58 8.00
CA ILE A 171 8.58 -5.31 9.02
C ILE A 171 10.01 -5.43 8.53
#